data_AF-F4XDG3-F1
#
_entry.id   AF-F4XDG3-F1
#
_cell.length_a   1.000
_cell.length_b   1.000
_cell.length_c   1.000
_cell.angle_alpha   90.00
_cell.angle_beta   90.00
_cell.angle_gamma   90.00
#
_symmetry.space_group_name_H-M   'P 1'
#
loop_
_entity.id
_entity.type
_entity.pdbx_description
1 polymer ?
#
loop_
_entity_poly.entity_id
_entity_poly.type
_entity_poly.pdbx_seq_one_letter_code
_entity_poly.pdbx_strand_id
1 'polypeptide(L)'
;MTQLGELAAAMLFVIWAAVLLWHLFGRLLRPIRGERIWMLLPGEGDGEGLEATLRWLAWCREGGVFRGWAVILDRSLTPQGRELALNLARRWSWVSCCPQGSLEEWLSQDEEP
;
A
#
# COMPACT_ATOMS: atom_id res chain seq x y z
N MET A 1 7.01 -39.65 -39.34
CA MET A 1 5.85 -39.29 -38.49
C MET A 1 6.25 -38.92 -37.05
N THR A 2 7.44 -39.27 -36.57
CA THR A 2 7.94 -38.96 -35.21
C THR A 2 8.30 -37.47 -35.01
N GLN A 3 8.96 -36.85 -35.98
CA GLN A 3 9.40 -35.44 -35.92
C GLN A 3 8.25 -34.43 -35.76
N LEU A 4 7.12 -34.66 -36.43
CA LEU A 4 5.96 -33.75 -36.35
C LEU A 4 5.30 -33.79 -34.96
N GLY A 5 5.30 -34.96 -34.31
CA GLY A 5 4.77 -35.14 -32.96
C GLY A 5 5.67 -34.50 -31.90
N GLU A 6 6.99 -34.63 -32.03
CA GLU A 6 7.96 -34.01 -31.13
C GLU A 6 7.88 -32.47 -31.20
N LEU A 7 7.80 -31.90 -32.41
CA LEU A 7 7.63 -30.46 -32.59
C LEU A 7 6.31 -29.94 -32.00
N ALA A 8 5.21 -30.67 -32.22
CA ALA A 8 3.92 -30.30 -31.64
C ALA A 8 3.94 -30.34 -30.11
N ALA A 9 4.57 -31.36 -29.52
CA ALA A 9 4.73 -31.47 -28.07
C ALA A 9 5.61 -30.35 -27.50
N ALA A 10 6.71 -30.01 -28.17
CA ALA A 10 7.59 -28.91 -27.76
C ALA A 10 6.88 -27.55 -27.81
N MET A 11 6.12 -27.28 -28.88
CA MET A 11 5.33 -26.05 -29.00
C MET A 11 4.26 -25.95 -27.91
N LEU A 12 3.56 -27.06 -27.64
CA LEU A 12 2.57 -27.12 -26.57
C LEU A 12 3.20 -26.83 -25.21
N PHE A 13 4.36 -27.43 -24.92
CA PHE A 13 5.09 -27.19 -23.67
C PHE A 13 5.50 -25.73 -23.50
N VAL A 14 6.01 -25.08 -24.56
CA VAL A 14 6.39 -23.67 -24.52
C VAL A 14 5.17 -22.77 -24.27
N ILE A 15 4.04 -23.04 -24.94
CA ILE A 15 2.80 -22.29 -24.74
C ILE A 15 2.32 -22.43 -23.30
N TRP A 16 2.29 -23.65 -22.76
CA TRP A 16 1.90 -23.89 -21.38
C TRP A 16 2.85 -23.23 -20.39
N ALA A 17 4.16 -23.32 -20.60
CA ALA A 17 5.15 -22.66 -19.77
C ALA A 17 4.99 -21.13 -19.79
N ALA A 18 4.73 -20.54 -20.96
CA ALA A 18 4.48 -19.11 -21.10
C ALA A 18 3.19 -18.68 -20.38
N VAL A 19 2.10 -19.45 -20.51
CA VAL A 19 0.85 -19.20 -19.77
C VAL A 19 1.07 -19.32 -18.27
N LEU A 20 1.78 -20.35 -17.80
CA LEU A 20 2.08 -20.54 -16.39
C LEU A 20 2.91 -19.39 -15.85
N LEU A 21 3.96 -18.99 -16.58
CA LEU A 21 4.83 -17.88 -16.22
C LEU A 21 4.05 -16.57 -16.18
N TRP A 22 3.21 -16.30 -17.17
CA TRP A 22 2.32 -15.13 -17.18
C TRP A 22 1.38 -15.13 -15.98
N HIS A 23 0.80 -16.27 -15.65
CA HIS A 23 -0.13 -16.38 -14.53
C HIS A 23 0.58 -16.25 -13.17
N LEU A 24 1.81 -16.76 -13.06
CA LEU A 24 2.68 -16.58 -11.90
C LEU A 24 3.09 -15.12 -11.76
N PHE A 25 3.49 -14.49 -12.86
CA PHE A 25 3.89 -13.10 -12.92
C PHE A 25 2.73 -12.17 -12.59
N GLY A 26 1.53 -12.43 -13.11
CA GLY A 26 0.30 -11.72 -12.73
C GLY A 26 -0.10 -11.95 -11.27
N ARG A 27 0.28 -13.09 -10.66
CA ARG A 27 0.11 -13.33 -9.22
C ARG A 27 1.20 -12.68 -8.36
N LEU A 28 2.42 -12.53 -8.88
CA LEU A 28 3.54 -11.89 -8.19
C LEU A 28 3.44 -10.36 -8.26
N LEU A 29 3.01 -9.85 -9.41
CA LEU A 29 2.62 -8.46 -9.60
C LEU A 29 1.28 -8.14 -8.96
N ARG A 30 0.49 -9.14 -8.53
CA ARG A 30 -0.65 -8.85 -7.67
C ARG A 30 -0.06 -8.28 -6.39
N PRO A 31 -0.27 -6.98 -6.13
CA PRO A 31 0.29 -6.30 -4.99
C PRO A 31 0.02 -7.14 -3.75
N ILE A 32 1.09 -7.38 -3.00
CA ILE A 32 1.10 -8.16 -1.78
C ILE A 32 -0.12 -7.75 -0.98
N ARG A 33 -1.08 -8.67 -0.84
CA ARG A 33 -2.25 -8.53 0.03
C ARG A 33 -1.78 -8.58 1.48
N GLY A 34 -0.92 -7.63 1.86
CA GLY A 34 -0.54 -7.42 3.25
C GLY A 34 -1.78 -6.98 3.96
N GLU A 35 -2.31 -7.83 4.84
CA GLU A 35 -3.61 -7.64 5.48
C GLU A 35 -3.67 -6.45 6.44
N ARG A 36 -2.56 -5.74 6.67
CA ARG A 36 -2.53 -4.48 7.44
C ARG A 36 -1.15 -3.82 7.28
N ILE A 37 -0.95 -3.09 6.18
CA ILE A 37 0.26 -2.25 6.05
C ILE A 37 -0.04 -0.90 6.71
N TRP A 38 0.70 -0.57 7.76
CA TRP A 38 0.61 0.72 8.43
C TRP A 38 1.68 1.65 7.85
N MET A 39 1.27 2.71 7.17
CA MET A 39 2.20 3.75 6.71
C MET A 39 2.20 4.90 7.71
N LEU A 40 3.33 5.08 8.39
CA LEU A 40 3.54 6.22 9.27
C LEU A 40 4.13 7.37 8.45
N LEU A 41 3.40 8.48 8.37
CA LEU A 41 3.86 9.69 7.68
C LEU A 41 4.30 10.70 8.75
N PRO A 42 5.59 11.06 8.82
CA PRO A 42 6.03 12.14 9.71
C PRO A 42 5.48 13.46 9.18
N GLY A 43 4.59 14.08 9.94
CA GLY A 43 4.16 15.46 9.75
C GLY A 43 5.17 16.39 10.41
N GLU A 44 5.94 17.10 9.58
CA GLU A 44 6.83 18.19 10.00
C GLU A 44 6.38 19.49 9.28
N GLY A 45 6.39 20.62 9.98
CA GLY A 45 6.05 21.93 9.40
C GLY A 45 4.56 22.11 9.04
N ASP A 46 4.27 22.74 7.90
CA ASP A 46 2.90 23.01 7.43
C ASP A 46 2.21 21.79 6.76
N GLY A 47 2.84 20.62 6.81
CA GLY A 47 2.38 19.44 6.08
C GLY A 47 2.67 19.53 4.58
N GLU A 48 3.71 20.26 4.17
CA GLU A 48 4.19 20.27 2.79
C GLU A 48 4.44 18.84 2.30
N GLY A 49 3.73 18.42 1.26
CA GLY A 49 3.83 17.06 0.71
C GLY A 49 2.95 16.01 1.40
N LEU A 50 2.35 16.29 2.57
CA LEU A 50 1.45 15.35 3.25
C LEU A 50 0.22 15.03 2.40
N GLU A 51 -0.42 16.06 1.83
CA GLU A 51 -1.56 15.87 0.93
C GLU A 51 -1.16 15.14 -0.36
N ALA A 52 0.03 15.44 -0.90
CA ALA A 52 0.52 14.79 -2.12
C ALA A 52 0.77 13.29 -1.90
N THR A 53 1.42 12.94 -0.78
CA THR A 53 1.68 11.55 -0.41
C THR A 53 0.39 10.80 -0.08
N LEU A 54 -0.56 11.43 0.63
CA LEU A 54 -1.86 10.82 0.91
C LEU A 54 -2.71 10.63 -0.35
N ARG A 55 -2.66 11.57 -1.30
CA ARG A 55 -3.32 11.44 -2.59
C ARG A 55 -2.70 10.34 -3.44
N TRP A 56 -1.38 10.20 -3.43
CA TRP A 56 -0.70 9.09 -4.07
C TRP A 56 -1.09 7.75 -3.42
N LEU A 57 -1.19 7.69 -2.09
CA LEU A 57 -1.66 6.51 -1.35
C LEU A 57 -3.11 6.16 -1.66
N ALA A 58 -3.99 7.16 -1.77
CA ALA A 58 -5.38 6.97 -2.17
C ALA A 58 -5.47 6.36 -3.57
N TRP A 59 -4.66 6.86 -4.52
CA TRP A 59 -4.58 6.31 -5.87
C TRP A 59 -4.05 4.86 -5.88
N CYS A 60 -3.01 4.56 -5.09
CA CYS A 60 -2.51 3.19 -4.92
C CYS A 60 -3.56 2.26 -4.29
N ARG A 61 -4.40 2.78 -3.38
CA ARG A 61 -5.49 2.04 -2.76
C ARG A 61 -6.61 1.73 -3.75
N GLU A 62 -6.99 2.70 -4.58
CA GLU A 62 -7.96 2.50 -5.66
C GLU A 62 -7.46 1.51 -6.72
N GLY A 63 -6.16 1.54 -7.04
CA GLY A 63 -5.51 0.56 -7.92
C GLY A 63 -5.37 -0.84 -7.32
N GLY A 64 -5.82 -1.07 -6.08
CA GLY A 64 -5.68 -2.33 -5.36
C GLY A 64 -4.24 -2.67 -4.94
N VAL A 65 -3.31 -1.74 -5.14
CA VAL A 65 -1.87 -1.84 -4.80
C VAL A 65 -1.63 -1.78 -3.31
N PHE A 66 -2.52 -1.10 -2.58
CA PHE A 66 -2.39 -0.89 -1.16
C PHE A 66 -3.73 -1.09 -0.44
N ARG A 67 -3.75 -1.95 0.58
CA ARG A 67 -4.85 -2.06 1.55
C ARG A 67 -4.28 -1.89 2.94
N GLY A 68 -3.96 -0.64 3.28
CA GLY A 68 -3.37 -0.28 4.55
C GLY A 68 -4.01 0.94 5.18
N TRP A 69 -3.61 1.23 6.41
CA TRP A 69 -3.97 2.43 7.17
C TRP A 69 -2.80 3.40 7.10
N ALA A 70 -3.09 4.70 6.94
CA ALA A 70 -2.07 5.74 7.03
C ALA A 70 -2.22 6.48 8.35
N VAL A 71 -1.14 6.53 9.13
CA VAL A 71 -1.10 7.24 10.40
C VAL A 71 -0.20 8.45 10.23
N ILE A 72 -0.76 9.64 10.42
CA ILE A 72 0.00 10.89 10.38
C ILE A 72 0.56 11.10 11.79
N LEU A 73 1.90 11.15 11.90
CA LEU A 73 2.61 11.40 13.14
C LEU A 73 2.93 12.87 13.28
N ASP A 74 2.45 13.49 14.33
CA ASP A 74 2.82 14.85 14.66
C ASP A 74 4.25 14.89 15.24
N ARG A 75 5.23 15.25 14.41
CA ARG A 75 6.65 15.38 14.82
C ARG A 75 7.05 16.84 15.07
N SER A 76 6.29 17.80 14.56
CA SER A 76 6.43 19.25 14.78
C SER A 76 5.46 20.02 13.88
N LEU A 77 4.20 19.57 13.76
CA LEU A 77 3.24 20.24 12.89
C LEU A 77 2.95 21.65 13.40
N THR A 78 2.94 22.62 12.48
CA THR A 78 2.40 23.94 12.78
C THR A 78 0.88 23.83 13.04
N PRO A 79 0.25 24.80 13.70
CA PRO A 79 -1.20 24.80 13.90
C PRO A 79 -1.98 24.63 12.58
N GLN A 80 -1.48 25.22 11.49
CA GLN A 80 -2.03 25.10 10.14
C GLN A 80 -1.88 23.67 9.58
N GLY A 81 -0.68 23.08 9.69
CA GLY A 81 -0.44 21.70 9.28
C GLY A 81 -1.29 20.68 10.06
N ARG A 82 -1.57 20.97 11.34
CA ARG A 82 -2.45 20.13 12.18
C ARG A 82 -3.92 20.20 11.74
N GLU A 83 -4.43 21.38 11.40
CA GLU A 83 -5.79 21.52 10.83
C GLU A 83 -5.89 20.80 9.47
N LEU A 84 -4.86 20.90 8.64
CA LEU A 84 -4.78 20.18 7.37
C LEU A 84 -4.83 18.65 7.60
N ALA A 85 -4.01 18.13 8.52
CA ALA A 85 -3.98 16.72 8.86
C ALA A 85 -5.34 16.20 9.37
N LEU A 86 -6.00 16.95 10.25
CA LEU A 86 -7.34 16.62 10.75
C LEU A 86 -8.40 16.65 9.64
N ASN A 87 -8.33 17.62 8.73
CA ASN A 87 -9.22 17.68 7.57
C ASN A 87 -8.99 16.49 6.63
N LEU A 88 -7.75 16.06 6.43
CA LEU A 88 -7.41 14.89 5.61
C LEU A 88 -7.87 13.58 6.27
N ALA A 89 -7.72 13.46 7.59
CA ALA A 89 -8.25 12.33 8.36
C ALA A 89 -9.79 12.24 8.31
N ARG A 90 -10.49 13.38 8.31
CA ARG A 90 -11.95 13.42 8.10
C ARG A 90 -12.35 13.06 6.68
N ARG A 91 -11.54 13.44 5.68
CA ARG A 91 -11.82 13.17 4.26
C ARG A 91 -11.64 11.69 3.91
N TRP A 92 -10.72 11.00 4.58
CA TRP A 92 -10.42 9.59 4.31
C TRP A 92 -10.46 8.75 5.59
N SER A 93 -11.46 7.87 5.69
CA SER A 93 -11.72 7.01 6.88
C SER A 93 -10.61 6.03 7.25
N TRP A 94 -9.60 5.86 6.39
CA TRP A 94 -8.44 5.00 6.61
C TRP A 94 -7.19 5.77 7.05
N VAL A 95 -7.32 7.08 7.26
CA VAL A 95 -6.26 7.97 7.74
C VAL A 95 -6.56 8.37 9.18
N SER A 96 -5.62 8.15 10.10
CA SER A 96 -5.73 8.59 11.49
C SER A 96 -4.58 9.54 11.85
N CYS A 97 -4.85 10.57 12.65
CA CYS A 97 -3.82 11.45 13.19
C CYS A 97 -3.45 11.00 14.60
N CYS A 98 -2.18 10.67 14.81
CA CYS A 98 -1.64 10.42 16.15
C CYS A 98 -1.11 11.75 16.72
N PRO A 99 -1.59 12.20 17.91
CA PRO A 99 -1.02 13.34 18.61
C PRO A 99 0.45 13.13 18.95
N GLN A 100 1.20 14.23 19.04
CA GLN A 100 2.59 14.23 19.47
C GLN A 100 2.71 13.63 20.88
N GLY A 101 3.55 12.60 21.04
CA GLY A 101 3.78 11.93 22.32
C GLY A 101 2.90 10.70 22.60
N SER A 102 1.91 10.39 21.75
CA SER A 102 1.01 9.24 21.92
C SER A 102 1.38 8.02 21.06
N LEU A 103 2.53 8.05 20.36
CA LEU A 103 2.94 6.98 19.45
C LEU A 103 3.11 5.63 20.17
N GLU A 104 3.72 5.65 21.36
CA GLU A 104 3.96 4.44 22.16
C GLU A 104 2.65 3.85 22.71
N GLU A 105 1.68 4.70 23.02
CA GLU A 105 0.34 4.33 23.50
C GLU A 105 -0.54 3.77 22.37
N TRP A 106 -0.35 4.26 21.14
CA TRP A 106 -1.01 3.72 19.94
C TRP A 106 -0.41 2.38 19.48
N LEU A 107 0.92 2.25 19.51
CA LEU A 107 1.60 1.00 19.16
C LEU A 107 1.30 -0.13 20.15
N SER A 108 1.08 0.19 21.43
CA SER A 108 0.75 -0.79 22.47
C SER A 108 -0.71 -1.25 22.45
N GLN A 109 -1.65 -0.49 21.86
CA GLN A 109 -3.05 -0.91 21.74
C GLN A 109 -3.31 -1.93 20.61
N ASP A 110 -2.46 -2.01 19.59
CA ASP A 110 -2.58 -3.00 18.50
C ASP A 110 -1.87 -4.33 18.81
N GLU A 111 -1.26 -4.46 19.99
CA GLU A 111 -0.51 -5.65 20.44
C GLU A 111 -1.34 -6.60 21.33
N GLU A 112 -2.67 -6.44 21.43
CA GLU A 112 -3.52 -7.47 22.05
C GLU A 112 -3.94 -8.55 21.03
N PRO A 113 -3.67 -9.84 21.32
CA PRO A 113 -3.77 -10.97 20.38
C PRO A 113 -5.18 -11.44 20.00
#